data_AF-A0A529QDS6-F1
#
_entry.id   AF-A0A529QDS6-F1
#
_cell.length_a   1.000
_cell.length_b   1.000
_cell.length_c   1.000
_cell.angle_alpha   90.00
_cell.angle_beta   90.00
_cell.angle_gamma   90.00
#
_symmetry.space_group_name_H-M   'P 1'
#
loop_
_entity.id
_entity.type
_entity.pdbx_description
1 polymer ?
#
loop_
_entity_poly.entity_id
_entity_poly.type
_entity_poly.pdbx_seq_one_letter_code
_entity_poly.pdbx_strand_id
1 'polypeptide(L)'
;DPKLGEDARFTGPMSAGWYFLFILPMFFFTPDATKGIPIGPAVREGLSELKSTLAEVRQRSGILRFLLARMIYQDGVNALLALGGTFAASMFHWSITEIGLFGIILNIVAIFGCWIAARLDTALGSKHVVMISLVMLSVATIGVVSTGPGFTLLGLIPLPTTDSGGLFGTAAEKAYILYGLLIGLAFGPVQA
;
A
#
# COMPACT_ATOMS: atom_id res chain seq x y z
N ASP A 1 -24.67 -14.91 13.61
CA ASP A 1 -23.64 -15.41 14.55
C ASP A 1 -22.29 -15.11 13.91
N PRO A 2 -21.40 -14.30 14.52
CA PRO A 2 -20.15 -13.83 13.90
C PRO A 2 -19.20 -14.95 13.44
N LYS A 3 -19.47 -16.20 13.84
CA LYS A 3 -18.63 -17.38 13.55
C LYS A 3 -18.84 -18.01 12.16
N LEU A 4 -19.86 -17.58 11.40
CA LEU A 4 -20.20 -18.18 10.08
C LEU A 4 -19.77 -17.33 8.86
N GLY A 5 -19.13 -16.17 9.07
CA GLY A 5 -18.63 -15.33 7.98
C GLY A 5 -19.74 -14.72 7.11
N GLU A 6 -20.94 -14.54 7.66
CA GLU A 6 -22.10 -13.98 6.95
C GLU A 6 -21.79 -12.58 6.37
N ASP A 7 -21.03 -11.76 7.10
CA ASP A 7 -20.57 -10.44 6.66
C ASP A 7 -19.71 -10.52 5.40
N ALA A 8 -18.80 -11.50 5.33
CA ALA A 8 -17.93 -11.72 4.16
C ALA A 8 -18.69 -12.29 2.95
N ARG A 9 -19.85 -12.91 3.16
CA ARG A 9 -20.72 -13.41 2.08
C ARG A 9 -21.67 -12.33 1.56
N PHE A 10 -22.01 -11.34 2.37
CA PHE A 10 -22.83 -10.19 1.97
C PHE A 10 -22.02 -9.12 1.22
N THR A 11 -20.73 -8.94 1.56
CA THR A 11 -19.86 -7.97 0.89
C THR A 11 -19.69 -8.24 -0.61
N GLY A 12 -19.67 -9.51 -1.04
CA GLY A 12 -19.57 -9.89 -2.45
C GLY A 12 -20.75 -9.38 -3.30
N PRO A 13 -21.99 -9.81 -3.02
CA PRO A 13 -23.19 -9.33 -3.69
C PRO A 13 -23.38 -7.81 -3.59
N MET A 14 -23.09 -7.22 -2.43
CA MET A 14 -23.18 -5.78 -2.23
C MET A 14 -22.20 -5.01 -3.14
N SER A 15 -20.94 -5.48 -3.23
CA SER A 15 -19.93 -4.91 -4.12
C SER A 15 -20.32 -5.05 -5.59
N ALA A 16 -20.89 -6.21 -5.97
CA ALA A 16 -21.38 -6.44 -7.34
C ALA A 16 -22.55 -5.50 -7.70
N GLY A 17 -23.51 -5.33 -6.79
CA GLY A 17 -24.62 -4.38 -6.97
C GLY A 17 -24.12 -2.93 -7.08
N TRP A 18 -23.14 -2.56 -6.26
CA TRP A 18 -22.50 -1.25 -6.34
C TRP A 18 -21.80 -1.04 -7.70
N TYR A 19 -20.96 -1.98 -8.13
CA TYR A 19 -20.33 -1.92 -9.45
C TYR A 19 -21.35 -1.81 -10.59
N PHE A 20 -22.41 -2.61 -10.54
CA PHE A 20 -23.46 -2.58 -11.57
C PHE A 20 -24.18 -1.23 -11.63
N LEU A 21 -24.48 -0.63 -10.48
CA LEU A 21 -25.13 0.68 -10.42
C LEU A 21 -24.22 1.79 -10.98
N PHE A 22 -22.91 1.74 -10.67
CA PHE A 22 -21.97 2.79 -11.08
C PHE A 22 -21.37 2.59 -12.48
N ILE A 23 -21.45 1.40 -13.07
CA ILE A 23 -21.07 1.17 -14.48
C ILE A 23 -22.20 1.54 -15.45
N LEU A 24 -23.46 1.52 -14.99
CA LEU A 24 -24.65 1.86 -15.79
C LEU A 24 -24.53 3.25 -16.45
N PRO A 25 -24.15 4.33 -15.73
CA PRO A 25 -23.94 5.64 -16.34
C PRO A 25 -22.86 5.62 -17.43
N MET A 26 -21.79 4.84 -17.26
CA MET A 26 -20.76 4.72 -18.29
C MET A 26 -21.35 4.17 -19.60
N PHE A 27 -22.17 3.12 -19.53
CA PHE A 27 -22.82 2.55 -20.72
C PHE A 27 -23.86 3.48 -21.35
N PHE A 28 -24.58 4.26 -20.56
CA PHE A 28 -25.61 5.17 -21.09
C PHE A 28 -25.05 6.52 -21.58
N PHE A 29 -23.98 7.03 -20.97
CA PHE A 29 -23.42 8.35 -21.27
C PHE A 29 -22.14 8.32 -22.11
N THR A 30 -21.46 7.18 -22.25
CA THR A 30 -20.25 7.08 -23.08
C THR A 30 -20.64 6.60 -24.49
N PRO A 31 -20.63 7.47 -25.51
CA PRO A 31 -20.81 7.03 -26.89
C PRO A 31 -19.67 6.07 -27.27
N ASP A 32 -20.04 4.94 -27.88
CA ASP A 32 -19.09 3.93 -28.35
C ASP A 32 -18.01 4.56 -29.24
N ALA A 33 -16.74 4.27 -28.95
CA ALA A 33 -15.64 4.69 -29.79
C ALA A 33 -15.79 4.05 -31.18
N THR A 34 -15.57 4.82 -32.25
CA THR A 34 -15.64 4.35 -33.64
C THR A 34 -14.89 3.03 -33.80
N LYS A 35 -15.56 2.01 -34.36
CA LYS A 35 -15.05 0.64 -34.55
C LYS A 35 -13.54 0.61 -34.76
N GLY A 36 -12.82 0.33 -33.67
CA GLY A 36 -11.39 0.13 -33.70
C GLY A 36 -11.03 -1.05 -34.58
N ILE A 37 -9.75 -1.07 -34.96
CA ILE A 37 -9.05 -2.09 -35.73
C ILE A 37 -9.56 -3.50 -35.34
N PRO A 38 -9.83 -4.42 -36.29
CA PRO A 38 -10.30 -5.76 -35.96
C PRO A 38 -9.38 -6.46 -34.94
N ILE A 39 -9.95 -7.27 -34.05
CA ILE A 39 -9.28 -7.86 -32.89
C ILE A 39 -7.95 -8.56 -33.26
N GLY A 40 -7.91 -9.25 -34.40
CA GLY A 40 -6.69 -9.92 -34.90
C GLY A 40 -5.51 -8.97 -35.11
N PRO A 41 -5.63 -7.97 -36.02
CA PRO A 41 -4.57 -6.97 -36.20
C PRO A 41 -4.29 -6.13 -34.96
N ALA A 42 -5.30 -5.77 -34.14
CA ALA A 42 -5.09 -5.03 -32.90
C ALA A 42 -4.23 -5.81 -31.89
N VAL A 43 -4.48 -7.11 -31.73
CA VAL A 43 -3.68 -7.98 -30.86
C VAL A 43 -2.27 -8.14 -31.41
N ARG A 44 -2.11 -8.32 -32.73
CA ARG A 44 -0.77 -8.45 -33.35
C ARG A 44 0.06 -7.17 -33.20
N GLU A 45 -0.57 -6.02 -33.38
CA GLU A 45 0.04 -4.71 -33.24
C GLU A 45 0.44 -4.44 -31.78
N GLY A 46 -0.48 -4.67 -30.83
CA GLY A 46 -0.18 -4.56 -29.39
C GLY A 46 0.91 -5.53 -28.93
N LEU A 47 0.95 -6.77 -29.44
CA LEU A 47 1.99 -7.74 -29.09
C LEU A 47 3.35 -7.37 -29.70
N SER A 48 3.36 -6.79 -30.90
CA SER A 48 4.57 -6.28 -31.55
C SER A 48 5.12 -5.06 -30.80
N GLU A 49 4.25 -4.14 -30.41
CA GLU A 49 4.59 -2.95 -29.64
C GLU A 49 5.11 -3.32 -28.24
N LEU A 50 4.46 -4.27 -27.57
CA LEU A 50 4.92 -4.82 -26.29
C LEU A 50 6.31 -5.46 -26.45
N LYS A 51 6.52 -6.25 -27.50
CA LYS A 51 7.82 -6.89 -27.78
C LYS A 51 8.91 -5.85 -28.06
N SER A 52 8.60 -4.79 -28.80
CA SER A 52 9.53 -3.69 -29.07
C SER A 52 9.90 -2.96 -27.78
N THR A 53 8.90 -2.61 -26.96
CA THR A 53 9.08 -1.95 -25.67
C THR A 53 9.93 -2.80 -24.73
N LEU A 54 9.67 -4.12 -24.66
CA LEU A 54 10.42 -5.04 -23.82
C LEU A 54 11.88 -5.19 -24.30
N ALA A 55 12.12 -5.17 -25.62
CA ALA A 55 13.46 -5.21 -26.19
C ALA A 55 14.25 -3.92 -25.88
N GLU A 56 13.61 -2.75 -25.95
CA GLU A 56 14.23 -1.46 -25.65
C GLU A 56 14.57 -1.31 -24.16
N VAL A 57 13.67 -1.76 -23.28
CA VAL A 57 13.91 -1.84 -21.84
C VAL A 57 15.10 -2.75 -21.52
N ARG A 58 15.29 -3.84 -22.28
CA ARG A 58 16.43 -4.75 -22.10
C ARG A 58 17.78 -4.15 -22.52
N GLN A 59 17.81 -3.26 -23.50
CA GLN A 59 19.02 -2.55 -23.90
C GLN A 59 19.46 -1.50 -22.88
N ARG A 60 18.51 -0.92 -22.13
CA ARG A 60 18.77 0.06 -21.06
C ARG A 60 18.80 -0.63 -19.70
N SER A 61 19.94 -1.23 -19.35
CA SER A 61 20.15 -1.94 -18.07
C SER A 61 19.76 -1.12 -16.82
N GLY A 62 19.83 0.21 -16.87
CA GLY A 62 19.35 1.09 -15.80
C GLY A 62 17.82 1.05 -15.58
N ILE A 63 17.03 0.96 -16.65
CA ILE A 63 15.55 0.90 -16.57
C ILE A 63 15.11 -0.46 -16.06
N LEU A 64 15.70 -1.55 -16.54
CA LEU A 64 15.41 -2.91 -16.03
C LEU A 64 15.65 -3.02 -14.51
N ARG A 65 16.78 -2.50 -14.02
CA ARG A 65 17.10 -2.50 -12.58
C ARG A 65 16.11 -1.67 -11.78
N PHE A 66 15.71 -0.50 -12.31
CA PHE A 66 14.69 0.33 -11.69
C PHE A 66 13.33 -0.37 -11.62
N LEU A 67 12.89 -1.03 -12.70
CA LEU A 67 11.62 -1.75 -12.74
C LEU A 67 11.60 -2.96 -11.79
N LEU A 68 12.69 -3.74 -11.72
CA LEU A 68 12.80 -4.85 -10.78
C LEU A 68 12.77 -4.34 -9.32
N ALA A 69 13.51 -3.27 -9.02
CA ALA A 69 13.47 -2.64 -7.70
C ALA A 69 12.06 -2.14 -7.37
N ARG A 70 11.36 -1.50 -8.32
CA ARG A 70 9.98 -1.03 -8.15
C ARG A 70 9.01 -2.18 -7.91
N MET A 71 9.13 -3.30 -8.63
CA MET A 71 8.29 -4.48 -8.41
C MET A 71 8.46 -5.06 -7.01
N ILE A 72 9.70 -5.31 -6.58
CA ILE A 72 9.98 -5.87 -5.24
C ILE A 72 9.50 -4.91 -4.15
N TYR A 73 9.75 -3.62 -4.34
CA TYR A 73 9.30 -2.58 -3.42
C TYR A 73 7.78 -2.55 -3.28
N GLN A 74 7.04 -2.58 -4.39
CA GLN A 74 5.58 -2.53 -4.38
C GLN A 74 4.96 -3.81 -3.78
N ASP A 75 5.58 -4.96 -4.00
CA ASP A 75 5.19 -6.22 -3.35
C ASP A 75 5.41 -6.17 -1.83
N GLY A 76 6.55 -5.66 -1.37
CA GLY A 76 6.83 -5.48 0.06
C GLY A 76 5.85 -4.54 0.75
N VAL A 77 5.52 -3.42 0.10
CA VAL A 77 4.52 -2.45 0.55
C VAL A 77 3.14 -3.10 0.68
N ASN A 78 2.73 -3.91 -0.30
CA ASN A 78 1.47 -4.65 -0.26
C ASN A 78 1.45 -5.69 0.87
N ALA A 79 2.56 -6.40 1.08
CA ALA A 79 2.70 -7.34 2.20
C ALA A 79 2.60 -6.63 3.56
N LEU A 80 3.21 -5.46 3.73
CA LEU A 80 3.11 -4.65 4.94
C LEU A 80 1.69 -4.19 5.24
N LEU A 81 0.88 -3.84 4.24
CA LEU A 81 -0.53 -3.50 4.47
C LEU A 81 -1.36 -4.71 4.89
N ALA A 82 -1.18 -5.83 4.18
CA ALA A 82 -1.92 -7.05 4.46
C ALA A 82 -1.58 -7.60 5.86
N LEU A 83 -0.30 -7.55 6.24
CA LEU A 83 0.20 -8.08 7.50
C LEU A 83 0.15 -7.07 8.65
N GLY A 84 0.20 -5.76 8.40
CA GLY A 84 0.25 -4.75 9.46
C GLY A 84 -0.95 -4.81 10.40
N GLY A 85 -2.16 -4.93 9.83
CA GLY A 85 -3.37 -5.10 10.63
C GLY A 85 -3.38 -6.40 11.43
N THR A 86 -2.90 -7.51 10.85
CA THR A 86 -2.87 -8.81 11.54
C THR A 86 -1.78 -8.88 12.61
N PHE A 87 -0.65 -8.22 12.42
CA PHE A 87 0.39 -8.04 13.44
C PHE A 87 -0.14 -7.25 14.63
N ALA A 88 -0.83 -6.12 14.39
CA ALA A 88 -1.40 -5.33 15.48
C ALA A 88 -2.47 -6.12 16.27
N ALA A 89 -3.33 -6.86 15.56
CA ALA A 89 -4.34 -7.72 16.17
C ALA A 89 -3.74 -8.87 17.00
N SER A 90 -2.64 -9.47 16.52
CA SER A 90 -2.03 -10.62 17.19
C SER A 90 -1.07 -10.25 18.33
N MET A 91 -0.38 -9.11 18.22
CA MET A 91 0.64 -8.71 19.19
C MET A 91 0.09 -7.80 20.30
N PHE A 92 -0.84 -6.90 19.97
CA PHE A 92 -1.44 -5.95 20.92
C PHE A 92 -2.90 -6.27 21.25
N HIS A 93 -3.46 -7.34 20.69
CA HIS A 93 -4.87 -7.73 20.88
C HIS A 93 -5.87 -6.62 20.56
N TRP A 94 -5.54 -5.76 19.58
CA TRP A 94 -6.42 -4.67 19.15
C TRP A 94 -7.79 -5.16 18.71
N SER A 95 -8.82 -4.45 19.15
CA SER A 95 -10.19 -4.60 18.69
C SER A 95 -10.33 -4.18 17.22
N ILE A 96 -11.42 -4.63 16.58
CA ILE A 96 -11.75 -4.25 15.18
C ILE A 96 -11.81 -2.72 15.02
N THR A 97 -12.26 -2.01 16.07
CA THR A 97 -12.36 -0.54 16.05
C THR A 97 -10.98 0.12 16.04
N GLU A 98 -10.03 -0.38 16.82
CA GLU A 98 -8.65 0.14 16.89
C GLU A 98 -7.89 -0.13 15.58
N ILE A 99 -8.05 -1.32 15.00
CA ILE A 99 -7.48 -1.65 13.69
C ILE A 99 -8.07 -0.73 12.61
N GLY A 100 -9.38 -0.49 12.63
CA GLY A 100 -10.05 0.43 11.72
C GLY A 100 -9.53 1.87 11.86
N LEU A 101 -9.38 2.36 13.10
CA LEU A 101 -8.86 3.70 13.37
C LEU A 101 -7.40 3.83 12.91
N PHE A 102 -6.57 2.82 13.15
CA PHE A 102 -5.21 2.76 12.63
C PHE A 102 -5.18 2.85 11.10
N GLY A 103 -6.06 2.11 10.41
CA GLY A 103 -6.21 2.19 8.96
C GLY A 103 -6.59 3.58 8.46
N ILE A 104 -7.48 4.30 9.16
CA ILE A 104 -7.86 5.68 8.83
C ILE A 104 -6.66 6.62 8.97
N ILE A 105 -5.92 6.52 10.08
CA ILE A 105 -4.73 7.32 10.33
C ILE A 105 -3.68 7.08 9.23
N LEU A 106 -3.43 5.82 8.87
CA LEU A 106 -2.52 5.46 7.79
C LEU A 106 -2.92 6.08 6.47
N ASN A 107 -4.21 6.06 6.11
CA ASN A 107 -4.69 6.68 4.88
C ASN A 107 -4.47 8.19 4.85
N ILE A 108 -4.76 8.90 5.95
CA ILE A 108 -4.52 10.34 6.05
C ILE A 108 -3.05 10.64 5.82
N VAL A 109 -2.15 9.92 6.50
CA VAL A 109 -0.70 10.13 6.36
C VAL A 109 -0.21 9.73 4.98
N ALA A 110 -0.78 8.70 4.34
CA ALA A 110 -0.46 8.33 2.97
C ALA A 110 -0.82 9.42 1.96
N ILE A 111 -1.94 10.13 2.15
CA ILE A 111 -2.32 11.28 1.31
C ILE A 111 -1.26 12.38 1.42
N PHE A 112 -0.85 12.75 2.64
CA PHE A 112 0.21 13.74 2.84
C PHE A 112 1.55 13.27 2.27
N GLY A 113 1.89 12.01 2.46
CA GLY A 113 3.08 11.38 1.88
C GLY A 113 3.08 11.47 0.36
N CYS A 114 1.95 11.22 -0.30
CA CYS A 114 1.78 11.32 -1.74
C CYS A 114 1.98 12.75 -2.24
N TRP A 115 1.41 13.73 -1.54
CA TRP A 115 1.59 15.13 -1.90
C TRP A 115 3.05 15.59 -1.80
N ILE A 116 3.75 15.22 -0.71
CA ILE A 116 5.17 15.52 -0.54
C ILE A 116 6.00 14.81 -1.61
N ALA A 117 5.72 13.52 -1.85
CA ALA A 117 6.42 12.70 -2.83
C ALA A 117 6.27 13.23 -4.25
N ALA A 118 5.06 13.64 -4.67
CA ALA A 118 4.82 14.22 -6.00
C ALA A 118 5.65 15.49 -6.21
N ARG A 119 5.75 16.34 -5.18
CA ARG A 119 6.57 17.56 -5.23
C ARG A 119 8.06 17.22 -5.26
N LEU A 120 8.47 16.20 -4.50
CA LEU A 120 9.86 15.73 -4.44
C LEU A 120 10.29 15.04 -5.73
N ASP A 121 9.39 14.32 -6.40
CA ASP A 121 9.61 13.63 -7.67
C ASP A 121 9.90 14.63 -8.78
N THR A 122 9.11 15.70 -8.83
CA THR A 122 9.31 16.80 -9.78
C THR A 122 10.65 17.52 -9.56
N ALA A 123 11.15 17.59 -8.32
CA ALA A 123 12.35 18.35 -7.95
C ALA A 123 13.66 17.53 -7.98
N LEU A 124 13.65 16.28 -7.52
CA LEU A 124 14.84 15.42 -7.34
C LEU A 124 14.93 14.27 -8.36
N GLY A 125 13.85 14.04 -9.11
CA GLY A 125 13.71 12.94 -10.06
C GLY A 125 13.36 11.59 -9.41
N SER A 126 12.56 10.81 -10.14
CA SER A 126 11.97 9.54 -9.71
C SER A 126 12.94 8.52 -9.11
N LYS A 127 14.17 8.45 -9.62
CA LYS A 127 15.19 7.55 -9.06
C LYS A 127 15.51 7.85 -7.60
N HIS A 128 15.67 9.12 -7.23
CA HIS A 128 16.02 9.50 -5.85
C HIS A 128 14.82 9.32 -4.92
N VAL A 129 13.61 9.63 -5.40
CA VAL A 129 12.39 9.45 -4.63
C VAL A 129 12.16 7.98 -4.28
N VAL A 130 12.31 7.06 -5.25
CA VAL A 130 12.19 5.62 -4.99
C VAL A 130 13.26 5.14 -3.99
N MET A 131 14.50 5.63 -4.09
CA MET A 131 15.56 5.27 -3.15
C MET A 131 15.30 5.76 -1.72
N ILE A 132 14.86 7.00 -1.54
CA ILE A 132 14.51 7.56 -0.21
C ILE A 132 13.40 6.73 0.43
N SER A 133 12.39 6.37 -0.37
CA SER A 133 11.22 5.62 0.07
C SER A 133 11.56 4.18 0.44
N LEU A 134 12.46 3.56 -0.32
CA LEU A 134 12.98 2.23 -0.02
C LEU A 134 13.76 2.23 1.32
N VAL A 135 14.60 3.23 1.56
CA VAL A 135 15.33 3.37 2.83
C VAL A 135 14.34 3.60 3.98
N MET A 136 13.38 4.50 3.80
CA MET A 136 12.36 4.81 4.80
C MET A 136 11.51 3.59 5.16
N LEU A 137 11.08 2.81 4.16
CA LEU A 137 10.33 1.57 4.34
C LEU A 137 11.19 0.48 5.01
N SER A 138 12.47 0.37 4.64
CA SER A 138 13.38 -0.60 5.27
C SER A 138 13.55 -0.30 6.75
N VAL A 139 13.78 0.97 7.09
CA VAL A 139 13.87 1.44 8.48
C VAL A 139 12.57 1.21 9.23
N ALA A 140 11.43 1.50 8.61
CA ALA A 140 10.14 1.32 9.25
C ALA A 140 9.79 -0.16 9.48
N THR A 141 10.06 -1.03 8.50
CA THR A 141 9.88 -2.49 8.61
C THR A 141 10.77 -3.07 9.71
N ILE A 142 12.04 -2.66 9.75
CA ILE A 142 12.95 -3.06 10.82
C ILE A 142 12.39 -2.57 12.16
N GLY A 143 11.96 -1.31 12.26
CA GLY A 143 11.35 -0.74 13.47
C GLY A 143 10.12 -1.50 13.95
N VAL A 144 9.23 -1.89 13.03
CA VAL A 144 8.03 -2.70 13.33
C VAL A 144 8.41 -4.08 13.87
N VAL A 145 9.27 -4.81 13.17
CA VAL A 145 9.72 -6.17 13.58
C VAL A 145 10.52 -6.12 14.89
N SER A 146 11.23 -5.03 15.11
CA SER A 146 12.08 -4.76 16.26
C SER A 146 11.28 -4.29 17.50
N THR A 147 9.99 -4.01 17.33
CA THR A 147 9.07 -3.62 18.41
C THR A 147 8.31 -4.83 18.92
N GLY A 148 8.38 -5.09 20.22
CA GLY A 148 7.58 -6.09 20.93
C GLY A 148 6.79 -5.46 22.09
N PRO A 149 5.90 -6.21 22.76
CA PRO A 149 4.99 -5.69 23.80
C PRO A 149 5.67 -4.98 24.98
N GLY A 150 6.97 -5.20 25.20
CA GLY A 150 7.75 -4.59 26.28
C GLY A 150 9.04 -3.90 25.84
N PHE A 151 9.30 -3.79 24.53
CA PHE A 151 10.56 -3.23 24.03
C PHE A 151 10.41 -2.62 22.64
N THR A 152 11.18 -1.56 22.38
CA THR A 152 11.48 -1.09 21.01
C THR A 152 12.97 -1.25 20.72
N LEU A 153 13.34 -1.28 19.44
CA LEU A 153 14.73 -1.44 18.98
C LEU A 153 15.39 -2.76 19.45
N LEU A 154 14.76 -3.92 19.25
CA LEU A 154 15.35 -5.25 19.51
C LEU A 154 15.76 -5.40 20.99
N GLY A 155 15.02 -4.77 21.91
CA GLY A 155 15.31 -4.81 23.35
C GLY A 155 16.15 -3.66 23.89
N LEU A 156 16.55 -2.68 23.08
CA LEU A 156 17.39 -1.55 23.53
C LEU A 156 16.64 -0.51 24.35
N ILE A 157 15.33 -0.35 24.15
CA ILE A 157 14.50 0.55 24.97
C ILE A 157 13.39 -0.29 25.64
N PRO A 158 13.52 -0.60 26.94
CA PRO A 158 12.42 -1.17 27.70
C PRO A 158 11.31 -0.12 27.82
N LEU A 159 10.12 -0.44 27.31
CA LEU A 159 8.97 0.46 27.39
C LEU A 159 8.04 0.00 28.52
N PRO A 160 7.52 0.93 29.34
CA PRO A 160 6.59 0.58 30.41
C PRO A 160 5.34 -0.09 29.84
N THR A 161 4.98 -1.24 30.40
CA THR A 161 3.71 -1.96 30.15
C THR A 161 2.52 -1.34 30.87
N THR A 162 2.67 -0.11 31.39
CA THR A 162 1.63 0.61 32.11
C THR A 162 0.51 0.98 31.15
N ASP A 163 -0.59 0.26 31.26
CA ASP A 163 -1.80 0.49 30.49
C ASP A 163 -2.43 1.82 30.92
N SER A 164 -2.47 2.79 30.01
CA SER A 164 -3.05 4.11 30.27
C SER A 164 -4.59 4.09 30.33
N GLY A 165 -5.23 2.94 30.07
CA GLY A 165 -6.69 2.76 30.09
C GLY A 165 -7.45 3.46 28.95
N GLY A 166 -6.75 4.01 27.96
CA GLY A 166 -7.32 4.65 26.76
C GLY A 166 -6.92 3.94 25.47
N LEU A 167 -7.48 4.38 24.33
CA LEU A 167 -7.11 3.86 22.99
C LEU A 167 -5.59 3.99 22.77
N PHE A 168 -4.92 2.87 22.45
CA PHE A 168 -3.45 2.76 22.34
C PHE A 168 -2.73 3.11 23.66
N GLY A 169 -3.11 2.42 24.72
CA GLY A 169 -2.73 2.70 26.11
C GLY A 169 -1.25 2.45 26.43
N THR A 170 -0.56 1.60 25.68
CA THR A 170 0.84 1.24 25.94
C THR A 170 1.81 2.06 25.10
N ALA A 171 3.01 2.28 25.63
CA ALA A 171 4.07 2.97 24.89
C ALA A 171 4.52 2.19 23.64
N ALA A 172 4.38 0.86 23.66
CA ALA A 172 4.68 -0.01 22.52
C ALA A 172 3.67 0.16 21.37
N GLU A 173 2.38 0.35 21.66
CA GLU A 173 1.36 0.64 20.65
C GLU A 173 1.59 2.01 19.98
N LYS A 174 1.96 3.03 20.76
CA LYS A 174 2.30 4.35 20.21
C LYS A 174 3.53 4.31 19.31
N ALA A 175 4.54 3.52 19.68
CA ALA A 175 5.71 3.27 18.83
C ALA A 175 5.32 2.53 17.54
N TYR A 176 4.45 1.51 17.64
CA TYR A 176 3.92 0.81 16.48
C TYR A 176 3.17 1.75 15.53
N ILE A 177 2.34 2.65 16.07
CA ILE A 177 1.67 3.68 15.27
C ILE A 177 2.69 4.58 14.60
N LEU A 178 3.72 5.06 15.31
CA LEU A 178 4.76 5.92 14.75
C LEU A 178 5.47 5.24 13.57
N TYR A 179 5.83 3.96 13.68
CA TYR A 179 6.41 3.21 12.56
C TYR A 179 5.40 2.99 11.44
N GLY A 180 4.12 2.77 11.77
CA GLY A 180 3.02 2.77 10.81
C GLY A 180 2.91 4.09 10.04
N LEU A 181 3.06 5.23 10.71
CA LEU A 181 3.06 6.55 10.07
C LEU A 181 4.23 6.71 9.09
N LEU A 182 5.42 6.22 9.46
CA LEU A 182 6.57 6.22 8.55
C LEU A 182 6.33 5.37 7.31
N ILE A 183 5.69 4.20 7.48
CA ILE A 183 5.25 3.36 6.36
C ILE A 183 4.26 4.16 5.50
N GLY A 184 3.22 4.74 6.10
CA GLY A 184 2.23 5.57 5.42
C GLY A 184 2.85 6.75 4.66
N LEU A 185 3.90 7.38 5.18
CA LEU A 185 4.57 8.46 4.47
C LEU A 185 5.38 7.94 3.27
N ALA A 186 6.00 6.77 3.42
CA ALA A 186 6.69 6.06 2.34
C ALA A 186 5.73 5.49 1.27
N PHE A 187 4.41 5.44 1.52
CA PHE A 187 3.41 5.01 0.54
C PHE A 187 3.25 5.98 -0.63
N GLY A 188 3.37 7.29 -0.38
CA GLY A 188 3.17 8.31 -1.40
C GLY A 188 4.02 8.11 -2.66
N PRO A 189 5.35 7.95 -2.51
CA PRO A 189 6.28 7.65 -3.59
C PRO A 189 5.98 6.39 -4.42
N VAL A 190 5.24 5.42 -3.86
CA VAL A 190 4.84 4.19 -4.58
C VAL A 190 3.78 4.50 -5.64
N GLN A 191 2.87 5.43 -5.32
CA GLN A 191 1.68 5.73 -6.11
C GLN A 191 1.94 6.77 -7.21
N ALA A 192 3.07 7.50 -7.13
CA ALA A 192 3.57 8.38 -8.18
C ALA A 192 4.30 7.60 -9.29
#